data_AF-A0A3M1FH26-F1
#
_entry.id   AF-A0A3M1FH26-F1
#
_cell.length_a   1.000
_cell.length_b   1.000
_cell.length_c   1.000
_cell.angle_alpha   90.00
_cell.angle_beta   90.00
_cell.angle_gamma   90.00
#
_symmetry.space_group_name_H-M   'P 1'
#
loop_
_entity.id
_entity.type
_entity.pdbx_description
1 polymer ?
#
loop_
_entity_poly.entity_id
_entity_poly.type
_entity_poly.pdbx_seq_one_letter_code
_entity_poly.pdbx_strand_id
1 'polypeptide(L)' 'RLSVPLFVFHAPSDQSVPIEEGYALFDRVPPPKHFVSLSGADHLLTREADAHFVVEILSAWLRRYPSGDRVPPRS' A
#
# COMPACT_ATOMS: atom_id res chain seq x y z
N ARG A 1 10.98 -11.23 11.14
CA ARG A 1 11.06 -9.83 10.66
C ARG A 1 10.74 -9.85 9.17
N LEU A 2 9.77 -9.07 8.69
CA LEU A 2 9.59 -8.88 7.24
C LEU A 2 10.76 -8.03 6.73
N SER A 3 11.44 -8.51 5.68
CA SER A 3 12.52 -7.81 4.98
C SER A 3 12.14 -7.56 3.53
N VAL A 4 10.87 -7.20 3.32
CA VAL A 4 10.29 -6.91 2.01
C VAL A 4 9.73 -5.49 2.03
N PRO A 5 9.80 -4.77 0.90
CA PRO A 5 9.13 -3.49 0.74
C PRO A 5 7.62 -3.62 1.04
N LEU A 6 7.06 -2.67 1.80
CA LEU A 6 5.61 -2.61 2.08
C LEU A 6 4.96 -1.49 1.28
N PHE A 7 3.79 -1.77 0.71
CA PHE A 7 2.93 -0.76 0.11
C PHE A 7 1.51 -0.95 0.64
N VAL A 8 0.92 0.08 1.23
CA VAL A 8 -0.44 0.08 1.77
C VAL A 8 -1.30 1.08 1.00
N PHE A 9 -2.46 0.64 0.53
CA PHE A 9 -3.52 1.51 0.04
C PHE A 9 -4.69 1.41 1.01
N HIS A 10 -5.24 2.55 1.47
CA HIS A 10 -6.38 2.54 2.39
C HIS A 10 -7.26 3.76 2.20
N ALA A 11 -8.57 3.60 2.19
CA ALA A 11 -9.51 4.71 2.12
C ALA A 11 -9.85 5.24 3.52
N PRO A 12 -9.75 6.56 3.81
CA PRO A 12 -10.23 7.12 5.08
C PRO A 12 -11.73 6.91 5.31
N SER A 13 -12.49 6.74 4.22
CA SER A 13 -13.92 6.48 4.20
C SER A 13 -14.29 5.00 4.25
N ASP A 14 -13.33 4.09 4.42
CA ASP A 14 -13.58 2.66 4.50
C ASP A 14 -14.48 2.34 5.72
N GLN A 15 -15.67 1.81 5.44
CA GLN A 15 -16.66 1.46 6.48
C GLN A 15 -16.48 0.04 7.02
N SER A 16 -15.67 -0.79 6.37
CA SER A 16 -15.43 -2.18 6.77
C SER A 16 -14.22 -2.28 7.67
N VAL A 17 -13.13 -1.57 7.33
CA VAL A 17 -11.87 -1.56 8.07
C VAL A 17 -11.40 -0.12 8.29
N PRO A 18 -11.33 0.37 9.54
CA PRO A 18 -10.86 1.72 9.83
C PRO A 18 -9.42 1.98 9.35
N ILE A 19 -9.11 3.22 8.97
CA ILE A 19 -7.80 3.60 8.42
C ILE A 19 -6.65 3.41 9.44
N GLU A 20 -6.97 3.42 10.73
CA GLU A 20 -6.06 3.20 11.84
C GLU A 20 -5.40 1.82 11.76
N GLU A 21 -6.08 0.81 11.22
CA GLU A 21 -5.49 -0.52 11.01
C GLU A 21 -4.39 -0.50 9.95
N GLY A 22 -4.60 0.28 8.88
CA GLY A 22 -3.58 0.53 7.86
C GLY A 22 -2.35 1.22 8.44
N TYR A 23 -2.56 2.22 9.29
CA TYR A 23 -1.46 2.89 10.00
C TYR A 23 -0.74 1.95 10.98
N ALA A 24 -1.47 1.16 11.75
CA ALA A 24 -0.90 0.21 12.69
C ALA A 24 0.01 -0.83 12.00
N LEU A 25 -0.38 -1.31 10.82
CA LEU A 25 0.49 -2.17 10.00
C LEU A 25 1.73 -1.41 9.53
N PHE A 26 1.52 -0.22 8.97
CA PHE A 26 2.59 0.60 8.40
C PHE A 26 3.67 0.90 9.43
N ASP A 27 3.29 1.27 10.64
CA ASP A 27 4.22 1.66 11.72
C ASP A 27 5.10 0.50 12.21
N ARG A 28 4.60 -0.73 12.14
CA ARG A 28 5.32 -1.94 12.57
C ARG A 28 6.39 -2.42 11.59
N VAL A 29 6.39 -1.92 10.36
CA VAL A 29 7.31 -2.36 9.30
C VAL A 29 8.43 -1.32 9.09
N PRO A 30 9.71 -1.71 8.98
CA PRO A 30 10.79 -0.76 8.65
C PRO A 30 10.77 -0.35 7.17
N PRO A 31 11.34 0.81 6.80
CA PRO A 31 11.51 1.18 5.40
C PRO A 31 12.31 0.17 4.56
N PRO A 32 12.11 0.10 3.23
CA PRO A 32 11.22 0.96 2.44
C PRO A 32 9.73 0.59 2.57
N LYS A 33 8.90 1.59 2.83
CA LYS A 33 7.44 1.44 2.97
C LYS A 33 6.70 2.67 2.44
N HIS A 34 5.55 2.46 1.80
CA HIS A 34 4.68 3.53 1.29
C HIS A 34 3.24 3.33 1.74
N PHE A 35 2.55 4.44 2.01
CA PHE A 35 1.13 4.47 2.34
C PHE A 35 0.43 5.46 1.41
N VAL A 36 -0.65 5.03 0.76
CA VAL A 36 -1.46 5.86 -0.13
C VAL A 36 -2.88 5.88 0.39
N SER A 37 -3.36 7.10 0.66
CA SER A 37 -4.75 7.33 1.04
C SER A 37 -5.64 7.36 -0.20
N LEU A 38 -6.71 6.56 -0.21
CA LEU A 38 -7.70 6.48 -1.28
C LEU A 38 -8.96 7.27 -0.90
N SER A 39 -8.84 8.60 -0.89
CA SER A 39 -9.94 9.50 -0.51
C SER A 39 -11.20 9.26 -1.36
N GLY A 40 -12.30 8.90 -0.71
CA GLY A 40 -13.60 8.70 -1.35
C GLY A 40 -13.77 7.36 -2.06
N ALA A 41 -12.79 6.46 -1.99
CA ALA A 41 -12.98 5.07 -2.41
C ALA A 41 -13.74 4.29 -1.33
N ASP A 42 -14.47 3.25 -1.74
CA ASP A 42 -15.01 2.26 -0.82
C ASP A 42 -14.03 1.08 -0.66
N HIS A 43 -14.35 0.20 0.31
CA HIS A 43 -13.52 -0.95 0.64
C HIS A 43 -13.26 -1.89 -0.55
N LEU A 44 -14.20 -1.96 -1.50
CA LEU A 44 -14.17 -2.91 -2.62
C LEU A 44 -13.66 -2.28 -3.92
N LEU A 45 -13.28 -1.00 -3.91
CA LEU A 45 -12.92 -0.23 -5.10
C LEU A 45 -13.99 -0.33 -6.20
N THR A 46 -15.28 -0.22 -5.85
CA THR A 46 -16.38 -0.45 -6.81
C THR A 46 -16.40 0.57 -7.95
N ARG A 47 -15.86 1.77 -7.72
CA ARG A 47 -15.68 2.79 -8.77
C ARG A 47 -14.45 2.46 -9.59
N GLU A 48 -14.65 2.20 -10.87
CA GLU A 48 -13.59 1.85 -11.83
C GLU A 48 -12.39 2.83 -11.78
N ALA A 49 -12.66 4.13 -11.63
CA ALA A 49 -11.61 5.14 -11.55
C ALA A 49 -10.64 4.93 -10.36
N ASP A 50 -11.12 4.46 -9.21
CA ASP A 50 -10.26 4.20 -8.05
C ASP A 50 -9.40 2.95 -8.28
N ALA A 51 -9.97 1.93 -8.91
CA ALA A 51 -9.24 0.72 -9.28
C ALA A 51 -8.11 1.03 -10.27
N HIS A 52 -8.36 1.83 -11.31
CA HIS A 52 -7.32 2.26 -12.25
C HIS A 52 -6.22 3.07 -11.54
N PHE A 53 -6.59 4.00 -10.67
CA PHE A 53 -5.62 4.78 -9.89
C PHE A 53 -4.69 3.89 -9.06
N VAL A 54 -5.24 2.88 -8.37
CA VAL A 54 -4.46 1.89 -7.62
C VAL A 54 -3.52 1.13 -8.55
N VAL A 55 -4.01 0.66 -9.70
CA VAL A 55 -3.22 -0.10 -10.68
C VAL A 55 -2.06 0.74 -11.24
N GLU A 56 -2.28 2.01 -11.56
CA GLU A 56 -1.23 2.90 -12.07
C GLU A 56 -0.09 3.08 -11.07
N ILE A 57 -0.43 3.38 -9.81
CA ILE A 57 0.55 3.56 -8.74
C ILE A 57 1.29 2.24 -8.45
N LEU A 58 0.55 1.14 -8.32
CA LEU A 58 1.13 -0.17 -8.04
C LEU A 58 2.08 -0.61 -9.15
N SER A 59 1.70 -0.39 -10.42
CA SER A 59 2.53 -0.71 -11.58
C SER A 59 3.83 0.10 -11.59
N ALA A 60 3.77 1.39 -11.23
CA ALA A 60 4.96 2.22 -11.08
C ALA A 60 5.88 1.71 -9.97
N TRP A 61 5.31 1.29 -8.83
CA TRP A 61 6.07 0.78 -7.70
C TRP A 61 6.71 -0.59 -7.97
N LEU A 62 5.98 -1.52 -8.61
CA LEU A 62 6.49 -2.85 -8.97
C LEU A 62 7.67 -2.79 -9.94
N ARG A 63 7.72 -1.77 -10.82
CA ARG A 63 8.89 -1.51 -11.66
C ARG A 63 10.15 -1.19 -10.84
N ARG A 64 9.99 -0.62 -9.64
CA ARG A 64 11.10 -0.27 -8.74
C ARG A 64 11.50 -1.43 -7.81
N TYR A 65 10.57 -2.32 -7.50
CA TYR A 65 10.74 -3.48 -6.62
C TYR A 65 10.12 -4.73 -7.27
N PRO A 66 10.76 -5.30 -8.30
CA PRO A 66 10.27 -6.50 -8.96
C PRO A 66 10.19 -7.66 -7.97
N SER A 67 9.13 -8.47 -8.09
CA SER A 67 8.84 -9.61 -7.22
C SER A 67 10.03 -10.56 -7.16
N GLY A 68 10.78 -10.57 -6.05
CA GLY A 68 11.90 -11.49 -5.84
C GLY A 68 13.12 -10.88 -5.17
N ASP A 69 13.31 -9.57 -5.23
CA ASP A 69 14.42 -8.93 -4.55
C ASP A 69 14.09 -8.70 -3.08
N ARG A 70 14.68 -9.52 -2.21
CA ARG A 70 14.91 -9.10 -0.82
C ARG A 70 15.71 -7.81 -0.91
N VAL A 71 15.18 -6.72 -0.35
CA VAL A 71 15.98 -5.49 -0.21
C VAL A 71 17.19 -5.88 0.63
N PRO A 72 18.43 -5.78 0.10
CA PRO A 72 19.60 -6.12 0.89
C PRO A 72 19.59 -5.25 2.14
N PRO A 73 19.92 -5.80 3.32
CA PRO A 73 19.99 -5.01 4.55
C PRO A 73 20.93 -3.83 4.29
N ARG A 74 20.45 -2.61 4.55
CA ARG A 74 21.32 -1.44 4.53
C ARG A 74 22.36 -1.65 5.64
N SER A 75 23.63 -1.70 5.24
CA SER A 75 24.82 -1.73 6.09
C SER A 75 24.79 -0.67 7.17
#